data_AF-A0A249K8S7-F1
#
_entry.id   AF-A0A249K8S7-F1
#
_cell.length_a   1.000
_cell.length_b   1.000
_cell.length_c   1.000
_cell.angle_alpha   90.00
_cell.angle_beta   90.00
_cell.angle_gamma   90.00
#
_symmetry.space_group_name_H-M   'P 1'
#
loop_
_entity.id
_entity.type
_entity.pdbx_description
1 polymer ?
#
loop_
_entity_poly.entity_id
_entity_poly.type
_entity_poly.pdbx_seq_one_letter_code
_entity_poly.pdbx_strand_id
1 'polypeptide(L)'
;MELNAQERLKIGQIVELQIGPIAHGGHFVARYNGQVIFVRHGISDELVKIKITAVSAKIAHADVVEVVTPSPDRISPPCVYAGRCGGCDFQHINIEKQRDLKVSIVKEQFLRIGKIDLDLLGIDLKMSAVEPVDGLHWRTRMDFAVSPNGQIGFFGARSNEVVEIKDCLIADSRMDVAGLANRSWKSDARVEVAVSSTNEVSVMRSGSSISGPTQIVEQVGGNSFKIAPNAFWQSHKAAPVELVKAVMALLEIKKNDHICDLYSGVGLFAAALLKEVSDLGFVTLIESDKTAVADARRIFANKQNVKILQGLVAQQLPIVKRADLILLDPPRTGAGEVVVKQMVKFGPRKILYVACDPAALARDAKTLAESGYKLDHIQAFDLFPMTQHIECVASFSPVTR
;
A
#
# COMPACT_ATOMS: atom_id res chain seq x y z
N MET A 1 9.92 -32.59 -18.57
CA MET A 1 9.11 -33.80 -18.34
C MET A 1 7.68 -33.32 -18.16
N GLU A 2 6.84 -33.47 -19.18
CA GLU A 2 5.44 -33.02 -19.11
C GLU A 2 4.67 -33.93 -18.15
N LEU A 3 4.02 -33.32 -17.15
CA LEU A 3 3.13 -34.04 -16.24
C LEU A 3 2.02 -34.70 -17.04
N ASN A 4 1.83 -36.00 -16.80
CA ASN A 4 0.79 -36.81 -17.42
C ASN A 4 -0.58 -36.17 -17.13
N ALA A 5 -1.48 -36.12 -18.11
CA ALA A 5 -2.76 -35.41 -17.98
C ALA A 5 -3.63 -35.91 -16.81
N GLN A 6 -3.39 -37.14 -16.35
CA GLN A 6 -4.06 -37.76 -15.19
C GLN A 6 -3.54 -37.28 -13.83
N GLU A 7 -2.34 -36.69 -13.75
CA GLU A 7 -1.72 -36.22 -12.49
C GLU A 7 -1.95 -34.73 -12.22
N ARG A 8 -2.54 -34.00 -13.17
CA ARG A 8 -2.78 -32.56 -13.07
C ARG A 8 -3.94 -32.26 -12.11
N LEU A 9 -3.74 -31.23 -11.30
CA LEU A 9 -4.77 -30.70 -10.41
C LEU A 9 -6.01 -30.27 -11.21
N LYS A 10 -7.20 -30.51 -10.65
CA LYS A 10 -8.49 -30.10 -11.22
C LYS A 10 -9.20 -29.10 -10.32
N ILE A 11 -9.92 -28.14 -10.91
CA ILE A 11 -10.77 -27.22 -10.14
C ILE A 11 -11.78 -28.04 -9.33
N GLY A 12 -11.93 -27.68 -8.05
CA GLY A 12 -12.78 -28.38 -7.09
C GLY A 12 -12.13 -29.58 -6.39
N GLN A 13 -10.97 -30.05 -6.86
CA GLN A 13 -10.22 -31.12 -6.20
C GLN A 13 -9.79 -30.69 -4.80
N ILE A 14 -9.90 -31.61 -3.84
CA ILE A 14 -9.40 -31.44 -2.48
C ILE A 14 -8.12 -32.26 -2.32
N VAL A 15 -7.09 -31.63 -1.76
CA VAL A 15 -5.78 -32.25 -1.52
C VAL A 15 -5.34 -31.92 -0.11
N GLU A 16 -4.82 -32.91 0.62
CA GLU A 16 -4.17 -32.71 1.90
C GLU A 16 -2.67 -32.54 1.70
N LEU A 17 -2.10 -31.46 2.24
CA LEU A 17 -0.67 -31.16 2.13
C LEU A 17 -0.20 -30.21 3.23
N GLN A 18 1.12 -30.10 3.36
CA GLN A 18 1.75 -29.11 4.23
C GLN A 18 1.92 -27.77 3.51
N ILE A 19 1.55 -26.68 4.18
CA ILE A 19 1.74 -25.32 3.68
C ILE A 19 3.20 -24.90 3.81
N GLY A 20 3.80 -24.44 2.72
CA GLY A 20 5.14 -23.89 2.71
C GLY A 20 5.18 -22.38 2.99
N PRO A 21 6.25 -21.68 2.57
CA PRO A 21 6.47 -20.29 2.93
C PRO A 21 5.45 -19.33 2.30
N ILE A 22 5.29 -18.16 2.91
CA ILE A 22 4.53 -17.05 2.34
C ILE A 22 5.20 -16.53 1.06
N ALA A 23 4.38 -16.04 0.14
CA ALA A 23 4.78 -15.30 -1.04
C ALA A 23 4.13 -13.91 -1.03
N HIS A 24 4.78 -12.95 -1.70
CA HIS A 24 4.16 -11.68 -2.05
C HIS A 24 2.85 -11.94 -2.82
N GLY A 25 1.76 -11.26 -2.46
CA GLY A 25 0.43 -11.59 -3.00
C GLY A 25 -0.59 -12.09 -1.96
N GLY A 26 -0.22 -12.24 -0.68
CA GLY A 26 -1.12 -12.75 0.36
C GLY A 26 -1.37 -14.25 0.24
N HIS A 27 -0.43 -14.95 -0.39
CA HIS A 27 -0.51 -16.37 -0.68
C HIS A 27 0.60 -17.12 0.04
N PHE A 28 0.35 -18.37 0.39
CA PHE A 28 1.39 -19.32 0.79
C PHE A 28 1.66 -20.29 -0.36
N VAL A 29 2.87 -20.83 -0.40
CA VAL A 29 3.30 -21.72 -1.47
C VAL A 29 3.23 -23.16 -1.00
N ALA A 30 2.49 -23.99 -1.73
CA ALA A 30 2.55 -25.44 -1.61
C ALA A 30 2.99 -26.06 -2.94
N ARG A 31 3.44 -27.32 -2.90
CA ARG A 31 3.79 -28.09 -4.10
C ARG A 31 3.08 -29.43 -4.06
N TYR A 32 2.49 -29.81 -5.18
CA TYR A 32 1.84 -31.11 -5.36
C TYR A 32 2.06 -31.57 -6.79
N ASN A 33 2.54 -32.80 -6.98
CA ASN A 33 2.85 -33.38 -8.30
C ASN A 33 3.61 -32.41 -9.23
N GLY A 34 4.65 -31.73 -8.71
CA GLY A 34 5.45 -30.78 -9.49
C GLY A 34 4.78 -29.45 -9.87
N GLN A 35 3.51 -29.24 -9.56
CA GLN A 35 2.82 -27.95 -9.71
C GLN A 35 3.01 -27.08 -8.47
N VAL A 36 3.18 -25.77 -8.68
CA VAL A 36 3.20 -24.77 -7.59
C VAL A 36 1.77 -24.34 -7.31
N ILE A 37 1.37 -24.34 -6.05
CA ILE A 37 0.02 -23.93 -5.63
C ILE A 37 0.14 -22.68 -4.76
N PHE A 38 -0.55 -21.62 -5.14
CA PHE A 38 -0.72 -20.44 -4.29
C PHE A 38 -1.99 -20.60 -3.46
N VAL A 39 -1.81 -20.80 -2.16
CA VAL A 39 -2.87 -21.12 -1.21
C VAL A 39 -3.21 -19.89 -0.40
N ARG A 40 -4.50 -19.52 -0.32
CA ARG A 40 -4.99 -18.52 0.65
C ARG A 40 -5.48 -19.21 1.92
N HIS A 41 -5.55 -18.43 3.01
CA HIS A 41 -6.08 -18.86 4.31
C HIS A 41 -5.24 -19.94 5.04
N GLY A 42 -4.06 -20.29 4.52
CA GLY A 42 -3.06 -21.09 5.23
C GLY A 42 -2.11 -20.24 6.06
N ILE A 43 -1.28 -20.91 6.83
CA ILE A 43 -0.09 -20.39 7.51
C ILE A 43 1.04 -21.41 7.29
N SER A 44 2.29 -20.97 7.18
CA SER A 44 3.44 -21.87 7.03
C SER A 44 3.42 -23.00 8.05
N ASP A 45 3.86 -24.18 7.62
CA ASP A 45 4.00 -25.42 8.39
C ASP A 45 2.69 -26.12 8.79
N GLU A 46 1.52 -25.55 8.49
CA GLU A 46 0.24 -26.21 8.73
C GLU A 46 0.01 -27.43 7.85
N LEU A 47 -0.61 -28.46 8.41
CA LEU A 47 -1.23 -29.54 7.65
C LEU A 47 -2.69 -29.18 7.40
N VAL A 48 -3.09 -29.10 6.13
CA VAL A 48 -4.41 -28.62 5.74
C VAL A 48 -4.98 -29.40 4.56
N LYS A 49 -6.30 -29.37 4.41
CA LYS A 49 -6.96 -29.70 3.14
C LYS A 49 -7.26 -28.42 2.39
N ILE A 50 -6.79 -28.36 1.15
CA ILE A 50 -7.02 -27.24 0.24
C ILE A 50 -8.00 -27.64 -0.86
N LYS A 51 -8.84 -26.70 -1.29
CA LYS A 51 -9.70 -26.87 -2.47
C LYS A 51 -9.16 -26.03 -3.62
N ILE A 52 -8.85 -26.67 -4.74
CA ILE A 52 -8.34 -25.98 -5.94
C ILE A 52 -9.43 -25.08 -6.54
N THR A 53 -9.13 -23.80 -6.71
CA THR A 53 -10.05 -22.77 -7.24
C THR A 53 -9.73 -22.37 -8.68
N ALA A 54 -8.47 -22.48 -9.09
CA ALA A 54 -8.06 -22.25 -10.48
C ALA A 54 -6.80 -23.06 -10.83
N VAL A 55 -6.66 -23.43 -12.10
CA VAL A 55 -5.51 -24.22 -12.59
C VAL A 55 -5.00 -23.65 -13.91
N SER A 56 -3.68 -23.61 -14.03
CA SER A 56 -2.93 -23.38 -15.27
C SER A 56 -1.90 -24.50 -15.49
N ALA A 57 -1.10 -24.42 -16.54
CA ALA A 57 -0.12 -25.47 -16.88
C ALA A 57 0.95 -25.71 -15.78
N LYS A 58 1.36 -24.67 -15.05
CA LYS A 58 2.44 -24.75 -14.04
C LYS A 58 2.02 -24.35 -12.62
N ILE A 59 0.92 -23.61 -12.52
CA ILE A 59 0.47 -22.97 -11.28
C ILE A 59 -0.99 -23.32 -11.04
N ALA A 60 -1.35 -23.55 -9.78
CA ALA A 60 -2.72 -23.62 -9.32
C ALA A 60 -2.98 -22.59 -8.20
N HIS A 61 -4.25 -22.29 -7.97
CA HIS A 61 -4.72 -21.51 -6.83
C HIS A 61 -5.67 -22.36 -6.01
N ALA A 62 -5.64 -22.16 -4.70
CA ALA A 62 -6.48 -22.89 -3.78
C ALA A 62 -6.79 -22.07 -2.53
N ASP A 63 -7.88 -22.44 -1.87
CA ASP A 63 -8.21 -21.93 -0.54
C ASP A 63 -8.17 -23.10 0.46
N VAL A 64 -7.66 -22.85 1.67
CA VAL A 64 -7.78 -23.82 2.78
C VAL A 64 -9.26 -23.99 3.13
N VAL A 65 -9.71 -25.25 3.15
CA VAL A 65 -11.09 -25.61 3.53
C VAL A 65 -11.16 -26.34 4.87
N GLU A 66 -10.07 -26.95 5.31
CA GLU A 66 -9.95 -27.63 6.60
C GLU A 66 -8.51 -27.52 7.10
N VAL A 67 -8.34 -27.23 8.39
CA VAL A 67 -7.03 -27.21 9.05
C VAL A 67 -6.93 -28.46 9.92
N VAL A 68 -6.02 -29.37 9.56
CA VAL A 68 -5.80 -30.65 10.25
C VAL A 68 -4.85 -30.45 11.42
N THR A 69 -3.77 -29.69 11.21
CA THR A 69 -2.83 -29.29 12.25
C THR A 69 -2.58 -27.79 12.13
N PRO A 70 -3.13 -26.98 13.05
CA PRO A 70 -3.02 -25.52 12.98
C PRO A 70 -1.64 -25.06 13.43
N SER A 71 -1.22 -23.92 12.89
CA SER A 71 -0.09 -23.16 13.42
C SER A 71 -0.45 -22.60 14.79
N PRO A 72 0.50 -22.47 15.74
CA PRO A 72 0.26 -21.76 16.99
C PRO A 72 -0.17 -20.30 16.78
N ASP A 73 0.14 -19.73 15.61
CA ASP A 73 -0.22 -18.36 15.26
C ASP A 73 -1.63 -18.20 14.67
N ARG A 74 -2.35 -19.32 14.47
CA ARG A 74 -3.71 -19.29 13.93
C ARG A 74 -4.70 -18.81 14.98
N ILE A 75 -5.56 -17.88 14.57
CA ILE A 75 -6.69 -17.40 15.38
C ILE A 75 -8.00 -17.55 14.63
N SER A 76 -9.11 -17.48 15.36
CA SER A 76 -10.43 -17.31 14.74
C SER A 76 -10.53 -15.89 14.18
N PRO A 77 -10.84 -15.71 12.88
CA PRO A 77 -11.06 -14.39 12.32
C PRO A 77 -12.16 -13.63 13.08
N PRO A 78 -11.94 -12.37 13.50
CA PRO A 78 -12.96 -11.60 14.18
C PRO A 78 -14.09 -11.17 13.23
N CYS A 79 -13.82 -11.01 11.93
CA CYS A 79 -14.84 -10.66 10.94
C CYS A 79 -15.56 -11.90 10.39
N VAL A 80 -16.89 -11.90 10.48
CA VAL A 80 -17.77 -12.95 9.94
C VAL A 80 -17.75 -13.08 8.41
N TYR A 81 -17.17 -12.09 7.72
CA TYR A 81 -17.01 -12.07 6.26
C TYR A 81 -15.63 -12.55 5.81
N ALA A 82 -14.69 -12.76 6.74
CA ALA A 82 -13.35 -13.25 6.43
C ALA A 82 -13.42 -14.58 5.67
N GLY A 83 -12.50 -14.78 4.72
CA GLY A 83 -12.52 -15.93 3.81
C GLY A 83 -13.38 -15.72 2.55
N ARG A 84 -14.49 -14.98 2.65
CA ARG A 84 -15.38 -14.67 1.51
C ARG A 84 -15.08 -13.30 0.91
N CYS A 85 -15.07 -12.27 1.75
CA CYS A 85 -14.74 -10.90 1.36
C CYS A 85 -13.28 -10.81 0.88
N GLY A 86 -13.04 -10.14 -0.24
CA GLY A 86 -11.69 -9.93 -0.78
C GLY A 86 -10.88 -8.82 -0.10
N GLY A 87 -11.39 -8.21 0.97
CA GLY A 87 -10.77 -7.05 1.61
C GLY A 87 -9.69 -7.34 2.65
N CYS A 88 -9.68 -8.54 3.26
CA CYS A 88 -8.70 -8.92 4.28
C CYS A 88 -8.17 -10.33 4.02
N ASP A 89 -6.84 -10.46 4.02
CA ASP A 89 -6.13 -11.70 3.68
C ASP A 89 -5.75 -12.51 4.93
N PHE A 90 -5.47 -11.84 6.05
CA PHE A 90 -4.72 -12.40 7.18
C PHE A 90 -5.47 -12.43 8.50
N GLN A 91 -6.79 -12.22 8.53
CA GLN A 91 -7.54 -12.23 9.80
C GLN A 91 -7.49 -13.56 10.57
N HIS A 92 -7.10 -14.65 9.92
CA HIS A 92 -6.87 -15.95 10.56
C HIS A 92 -5.49 -16.09 11.21
N ILE A 93 -4.67 -15.05 11.18
CA ILE A 93 -3.28 -15.01 11.68
C ILE A 93 -3.21 -13.94 12.78
N ASN A 94 -2.58 -14.24 13.93
CA ASN A 94 -2.35 -13.21 14.95
C ASN A 94 -1.49 -12.05 14.39
N ILE A 95 -1.66 -10.85 14.95
CA ILE A 95 -1.11 -9.63 14.37
C ILE A 95 0.44 -9.58 14.40
N GLU A 96 1.08 -10.18 15.41
CA GLU A 96 2.54 -10.24 15.50
C GLU A 96 3.10 -11.08 14.35
N LYS A 97 2.52 -12.26 14.11
CA LYS A 97 2.92 -13.12 13.01
C LYS A 97 2.65 -12.49 11.65
N GLN A 98 1.57 -11.72 11.48
CA GLN A 98 1.34 -10.97 10.24
C GLN A 98 2.53 -10.05 9.91
N ARG A 99 3.05 -9.35 10.92
CA ARG A 99 4.19 -8.43 10.77
C ARG A 99 5.46 -9.19 10.40
N ASP A 100 5.76 -10.30 11.06
CA ASP A 100 6.92 -11.16 10.75
C ASP A 100 6.87 -11.70 9.31
N LEU A 101 5.70 -12.16 8.88
CA LEU A 101 5.48 -12.64 7.52
C LEU A 101 5.70 -11.52 6.50
N LYS A 102 5.21 -10.31 6.78
CA LYS A 102 5.45 -9.14 5.93
C LYS A 102 6.94 -8.74 5.87
N VAL A 103 7.68 -8.78 6.99
CA VAL A 103 9.14 -8.57 6.99
C VAL A 103 9.83 -9.59 6.09
N SER A 104 9.45 -10.86 6.21
CA SER A 104 10.01 -11.94 5.40
C SER A 104 9.79 -11.71 3.89
N ILE A 105 8.61 -11.21 3.51
CA ILE A 105 8.31 -10.83 2.12
C ILE A 105 9.26 -9.73 1.64
N VAL A 106 9.44 -8.65 2.40
CA VAL A 106 10.33 -7.54 2.00
C VAL A 106 11.76 -8.04 1.82
N LYS A 107 12.29 -8.79 2.79
CA LYS A 107 13.64 -9.39 2.69
C LYS A 107 13.78 -10.26 1.44
N GLU A 108 12.79 -11.11 1.17
CA GLU A 108 12.78 -11.96 -0.02
C GLU A 108 12.76 -11.15 -1.33
N GLN A 109 11.95 -10.09 -1.41
CA GLN A 109 11.88 -9.24 -2.61
C GLN A 109 13.23 -8.54 -2.87
N PHE A 110 13.84 -7.95 -1.83
CA PHE A 110 15.16 -7.32 -1.95
C PHE A 110 16.25 -8.32 -2.35
N LEU A 111 16.27 -9.50 -1.75
CA LEU A 111 17.25 -10.53 -2.08
C LEU A 111 17.09 -11.03 -3.52
N ARG A 112 15.86 -11.41 -3.91
CA ARG A 112 15.62 -12.08 -5.21
C ARG A 112 15.54 -11.12 -6.38
N ILE A 113 14.82 -10.00 -6.24
CA ILE A 113 14.59 -9.02 -7.30
C ILE A 113 15.65 -7.92 -7.23
N GLY A 114 15.82 -7.35 -6.04
CA GLY A 114 16.76 -6.25 -5.80
C GLY A 114 18.23 -6.66 -5.93
N LYS A 115 18.54 -7.96 -5.76
CA LYS A 115 19.92 -8.45 -5.60
C LYS A 115 20.65 -7.78 -4.45
N ILE A 116 19.89 -7.39 -3.42
CA ILE A 116 20.35 -6.70 -2.22
C ILE A 116 19.98 -7.59 -1.04
N ASP A 117 20.99 -8.09 -0.33
CA ASP A 117 20.79 -8.84 0.90
C ASP A 117 20.80 -7.86 2.08
N LEU A 118 19.63 -7.63 2.67
CA LEU A 118 19.47 -6.67 3.77
C LEU A 118 20.25 -7.10 5.02
N ASP A 119 20.35 -8.42 5.28
CA ASP A 119 21.06 -8.94 6.44
C ASP A 119 22.58 -8.77 6.28
N LEU A 120 23.11 -8.99 5.07
CA LEU A 120 24.53 -8.69 4.77
C LEU A 120 24.87 -7.20 4.83
N LEU A 121 23.90 -6.32 4.60
CA LEU A 121 24.05 -4.88 4.79
C LEU A 121 23.94 -4.46 6.27
N GLY A 122 23.67 -5.39 7.19
CA GLY A 122 23.45 -5.09 8.60
C GLY A 122 22.13 -4.35 8.87
N ILE A 123 21.18 -4.42 7.94
CA ILE A 123 19.86 -3.79 8.07
C ILE A 123 18.92 -4.77 8.78
N ASP A 124 18.72 -4.56 10.08
CA ASP A 124 17.69 -5.25 10.87
C ASP A 124 16.31 -4.70 10.54
N LEU A 125 15.72 -5.20 9.44
CA LEU A 125 14.40 -4.77 8.99
C LEU A 125 13.32 -5.19 9.99
N LYS A 126 12.60 -4.21 10.52
CA LYS A 126 11.42 -4.39 11.37
C LYS A 126 10.18 -3.81 10.73
N MET A 127 9.04 -4.43 11.04
CA MET A 127 7.72 -3.90 10.73
C MET A 127 7.23 -3.07 11.90
N SER A 128 7.08 -1.77 11.67
CA SER A 128 6.58 -0.84 12.68
C SER A 128 5.08 -1.05 12.85
N ALA A 129 4.66 -1.37 14.07
CA ALA A 129 3.25 -1.32 14.42
C ALA A 129 2.78 0.14 14.38
N VAL A 130 1.58 0.36 13.85
CA VAL A 130 0.98 1.68 13.74
C VAL A 130 -0.38 1.65 14.43
N GLU A 131 -0.67 2.67 15.24
CA GLU A 131 -1.91 2.73 15.99
C GLU A 131 -3.13 2.81 15.05
N PRO A 132 -4.14 1.96 15.24
CA PRO A 132 -4.36 1.09 16.39
C PRO A 132 -3.62 -0.25 16.28
N VAL A 133 -2.90 -0.63 17.34
CA VAL A 133 -2.01 -1.81 17.32
C VAL A 133 -2.72 -3.16 17.15
N ASP A 134 -4.03 -3.21 17.41
CA ASP A 134 -4.89 -4.38 17.16
C ASP A 134 -5.21 -4.59 15.67
N GLY A 135 -4.92 -3.59 14.83
CA GLY A 135 -5.09 -3.62 13.40
C GLY A 135 -6.53 -3.48 12.90
N LEU A 136 -7.45 -2.98 13.74
CA LEU A 136 -8.86 -2.73 13.39
C LEU A 136 -9.16 -1.23 13.32
N HIS A 137 -10.29 -0.82 12.74
CA HIS A 137 -10.76 0.58 12.75
C HIS A 137 -9.75 1.66 12.31
N TRP A 138 -8.90 1.33 11.33
CA TRP A 138 -7.85 2.23 10.86
C TRP A 138 -8.21 2.93 9.54
N ARG A 139 -9.15 2.35 8.76
CA ARG A 139 -9.39 2.73 7.37
C ARG A 139 -10.36 3.89 7.26
N THR A 140 -9.88 5.04 6.79
CA THR A 140 -10.61 6.31 6.68
C THR A 140 -11.15 6.60 5.28
N ARG A 141 -10.85 5.74 4.30
CA ARG A 141 -11.38 5.81 2.94
C ARG A 141 -11.88 4.44 2.51
N MET A 142 -13.16 4.35 2.15
CA MET A 142 -13.79 3.13 1.67
C MET A 142 -14.63 3.39 0.43
N ASP A 143 -14.61 2.44 -0.48
CA ASP A 143 -15.41 2.47 -1.71
C ASP A 143 -16.12 1.13 -1.86
N PHE A 144 -17.38 1.11 -1.42
CA PHE A 144 -18.22 -0.08 -1.39
C PHE A 144 -18.86 -0.32 -2.76
N ALA A 145 -18.84 -1.58 -3.20
CA ALA A 145 -19.68 -2.03 -4.30
C ALA A 145 -21.13 -2.14 -3.82
N VAL A 146 -22.07 -1.92 -4.73
CA VAL A 146 -23.50 -2.18 -4.47
C VAL A 146 -23.92 -3.44 -5.23
N SER A 147 -24.47 -4.41 -4.50
CA SER A 147 -24.99 -5.65 -5.07
C SER A 147 -26.27 -5.40 -5.90
N PRO A 148 -26.73 -6.38 -6.70
CA PRO A 148 -28.03 -6.31 -7.36
C PRO A 148 -29.21 -6.11 -6.40
N ASN A 149 -29.07 -6.50 -5.12
CA ASN A 149 -30.09 -6.30 -4.09
C ASN A 149 -30.04 -4.89 -3.45
N GLY A 150 -29.20 -4.00 -3.96
CA GLY A 150 -29.02 -2.65 -3.44
C GLY A 150 -28.27 -2.60 -2.11
N GLN A 151 -27.54 -3.66 -1.74
CA GLN A 151 -26.76 -3.74 -0.50
C GLN A 151 -25.30 -3.40 -0.74
N ILE A 152 -24.66 -2.74 0.23
CA ILE A 152 -23.22 -2.48 0.15
C ILE A 152 -22.40 -3.74 0.45
N GLY A 153 -21.23 -3.83 -0.16
CA GLY A 153 -20.32 -4.95 0.02
C GLY A 153 -18.97 -4.72 -0.64
N PHE A 154 -18.17 -5.78 -0.64
CA PHE A 154 -16.92 -5.85 -1.39
C PHE A 154 -16.94 -7.06 -2.30
N PHE A 155 -16.20 -6.99 -3.40
CA PHE A 155 -16.01 -8.16 -4.25
C PHE A 155 -15.33 -9.28 -3.47
N GLY A 156 -15.79 -10.50 -3.69
CA GLY A 156 -15.10 -11.69 -3.23
C GLY A 156 -13.70 -11.79 -3.84
N ALA A 157 -12.78 -12.48 -3.18
CA ALA A 157 -11.43 -12.62 -3.70
C ALA A 157 -11.44 -13.30 -5.08
N ARG A 158 -10.92 -12.59 -6.09
CA ARG A 158 -10.92 -13.04 -7.50
C ARG A 158 -12.31 -13.40 -8.03
N SER A 159 -13.33 -12.70 -7.53
CA SER A 159 -14.72 -12.83 -7.96
C SER A 159 -15.30 -11.47 -8.31
N ASN A 160 -16.27 -11.45 -9.22
CA ASN A 160 -17.11 -10.27 -9.48
C ASN A 160 -18.40 -10.27 -8.64
N GLU A 161 -18.55 -11.27 -7.76
CA GLU A 161 -19.66 -11.35 -6.82
C GLU A 161 -19.41 -10.41 -5.64
N VAL A 162 -20.41 -9.60 -5.31
CA VAL A 162 -20.38 -8.71 -4.14
C VAL A 162 -20.78 -9.50 -2.91
N VAL A 163 -19.86 -9.64 -1.96
CA VAL A 163 -20.15 -10.12 -0.61
C VAL A 163 -20.80 -8.97 0.15
N GLU A 164 -22.11 -9.06 0.32
CA GLU A 164 -22.89 -8.11 1.11
C GLU A 164 -22.45 -8.13 2.57
N ILE A 165 -22.27 -6.94 3.15
CA ILE A 165 -21.80 -6.79 4.53
C ILE A 165 -22.74 -5.89 5.33
N LYS A 166 -22.79 -6.13 6.64
CA LYS A 166 -23.48 -5.28 7.62
C LYS A 166 -22.50 -4.48 8.48
N ASP A 167 -21.23 -4.86 8.48
CA ASP A 167 -20.18 -4.15 9.18
C ASP A 167 -18.81 -4.45 8.54
N CYS A 168 -17.79 -3.63 8.82
CA CYS A 168 -16.42 -3.86 8.40
C CYS A 168 -15.44 -3.45 9.51
N LEU A 169 -14.82 -4.43 10.17
CA LEU A 169 -13.95 -4.18 11.33
C LEU A 169 -12.70 -3.35 11.05
N ILE A 170 -12.24 -3.25 9.80
CA ILE A 170 -11.10 -2.37 9.46
C ILE A 170 -11.54 -0.92 9.18
N ALA A 171 -12.84 -0.69 8.96
CA ALA A 171 -13.40 0.64 8.72
C ALA A 171 -13.32 1.48 9.99
N ASP A 172 -12.95 2.74 9.84
CA ASP A 172 -13.06 3.72 10.93
C ASP A 172 -14.51 3.75 11.43
N SER A 173 -14.71 3.64 12.75
CA SER A 173 -16.03 3.51 13.36
C SER A 173 -16.97 4.67 13.03
N ARG A 174 -16.42 5.87 12.73
CA ARG A 174 -17.18 7.05 12.34
C ARG A 174 -17.87 6.91 10.97
N MET A 175 -17.49 5.93 10.16
CA MET A 175 -18.16 5.66 8.87
C MET A 175 -19.59 5.15 9.00
N ASP A 176 -19.96 4.59 10.16
CA ASP A 176 -21.27 3.96 10.39
C ASP A 176 -21.66 2.98 9.27
N VAL A 177 -20.80 1.97 9.04
CA VAL A 177 -21.00 0.95 8.00
C VAL A 177 -22.35 0.25 8.18
N ALA A 178 -22.77 0.00 9.42
CA ALA A 178 -24.08 -0.58 9.73
C ALA A 178 -25.23 0.32 9.26
N GLY A 179 -25.17 1.63 9.54
CA GLY A 179 -26.15 2.59 9.04
C GLY A 179 -26.19 2.66 7.51
N LEU A 180 -25.04 2.58 6.84
CA LEU A 180 -24.97 2.52 5.38
C LEU A 180 -25.54 1.21 4.81
N ALA A 181 -25.31 0.08 5.49
CA ALA A 181 -25.80 -1.24 5.12
C ALA A 181 -27.30 -1.46 5.40
N ASN A 182 -27.93 -0.56 6.17
CA ASN A 182 -29.38 -0.54 6.38
C ASN A 182 -30.12 0.29 5.31
N ARG A 183 -29.40 0.97 4.42
CA ARG A 183 -29.99 1.69 3.29
C ARG A 183 -30.09 0.79 2.07
N SER A 184 -31.03 1.11 1.19
CA SER A 184 -31.09 0.53 -0.16
C SER A 184 -30.48 1.50 -1.16
N TRP A 185 -29.50 1.02 -1.91
CA TRP A 185 -28.76 1.80 -2.89
C TRP A 185 -29.15 1.37 -4.31
N LYS A 186 -29.02 2.29 -5.28
CA LYS A 186 -29.22 1.95 -6.68
C LYS A 186 -28.15 0.92 -7.11
N SER A 187 -28.57 -0.15 -7.78
CA SER A 187 -27.66 -1.17 -8.34
C SER A 187 -26.59 -0.52 -9.23
N ASP A 188 -25.40 -1.11 -9.26
CA ASP A 188 -24.21 -0.64 -10.01
C ASP A 188 -23.62 0.69 -9.53
N ALA A 189 -24.17 1.30 -8.48
CA ALA A 189 -23.54 2.44 -7.85
C ALA A 189 -22.28 2.03 -7.05
N ARG A 190 -21.44 3.03 -6.80
CA ARG A 190 -20.37 2.96 -5.80
C ARG A 190 -20.76 3.84 -4.63
N VAL A 191 -20.57 3.36 -3.40
CA VAL A 191 -20.76 4.17 -2.19
C VAL A 191 -19.39 4.48 -1.62
N GLU A 192 -18.95 5.71 -1.76
CA GLU A 192 -17.63 6.17 -1.34
C GLU A 192 -17.78 6.93 -0.03
N VAL A 193 -16.95 6.59 0.97
CA VAL A 193 -17.00 7.20 2.30
C VAL A 193 -15.60 7.64 2.70
N ALA A 194 -15.50 8.90 3.15
CA ALA A 194 -14.28 9.49 3.63
C ALA A 194 -14.48 10.07 5.04
N VAL A 195 -13.56 9.73 5.93
CA VAL A 195 -13.50 10.25 7.30
C VAL A 195 -12.22 11.06 7.48
N SER A 196 -12.33 12.31 7.91
CA SER A 196 -11.16 13.16 8.10
C SER A 196 -10.58 13.06 9.52
N SER A 197 -9.34 13.52 9.69
CA SER A 197 -8.74 13.74 11.01
C SER A 197 -9.43 14.83 11.84
N THR A 198 -10.26 15.68 11.23
CA THR A 198 -11.11 16.66 11.93
C THR A 198 -12.52 16.13 12.27
N ASN A 199 -12.74 14.82 12.12
CA ASN A 199 -14.02 14.13 12.36
C ASN A 199 -15.14 14.46 11.36
N GLU A 200 -14.80 14.99 10.19
CA GLU A 200 -15.78 15.16 9.11
C GLU A 200 -16.00 13.81 8.42
N VAL A 201 -17.26 13.50 8.10
CA VAL A 201 -17.63 12.30 7.35
C VAL A 201 -18.35 12.74 6.09
N SER A 202 -17.83 12.34 4.93
CA SER A 202 -18.44 12.59 3.62
C SER A 202 -18.84 11.27 2.99
N VAL A 203 -20.07 11.21 2.49
CA VAL A 203 -20.63 10.05 1.79
C VAL A 203 -21.01 10.49 0.38
N MET A 204 -20.51 9.77 -0.61
CA MET A 204 -20.79 10.00 -2.02
C MET A 204 -21.35 8.75 -2.66
N ARG A 205 -22.10 8.95 -3.75
CA ARG A 205 -22.58 7.89 -4.63
C ARG A 205 -22.07 8.14 -6.03
N SER A 206 -21.14 7.31 -6.50
CA SER A 206 -20.51 7.44 -7.81
C SER A 206 -20.01 8.88 -8.05
N GLY A 207 -19.24 9.42 -7.10
CA GLY A 207 -18.72 10.79 -7.10
C GLY A 207 -19.71 11.91 -6.78
N SER A 208 -21.02 11.64 -6.65
CA SER A 208 -22.02 12.66 -6.27
C SER A 208 -22.21 12.70 -4.76
N SER A 209 -22.11 13.89 -4.16
CA SER A 209 -22.32 14.06 -2.71
C SER A 209 -23.72 13.62 -2.29
N ILE A 210 -23.81 12.78 -1.26
CA ILE A 210 -25.06 12.34 -0.63
C ILE A 210 -25.24 13.04 0.71
N SER A 211 -24.19 13.09 1.53
CA SER A 211 -24.21 13.74 2.85
C SER A 211 -22.81 14.11 3.29
N GLY A 212 -22.71 15.08 4.21
CA GLY A 212 -21.43 15.61 4.67
C GLY A 212 -20.87 16.65 3.71
N PRO A 213 -19.64 17.13 3.97
CA PRO A 213 -19.05 18.20 3.19
C PRO A 213 -18.49 17.68 1.85
N THR A 214 -18.48 18.55 0.84
CA THR A 214 -17.89 18.29 -0.49
C THR A 214 -16.37 18.51 -0.52
N GLN A 215 -15.80 18.98 0.58
CA GLN A 215 -14.38 19.04 0.86
C GLN A 215 -14.16 18.69 2.32
N ILE A 216 -13.14 17.90 2.64
CA ILE A 216 -12.78 17.52 4.00
C ILE A 216 -11.42 18.10 4.36
N VAL A 217 -11.18 18.30 5.65
CA VAL A 217 -9.94 18.87 6.20
C VAL A 217 -9.12 17.78 6.88
N GLU A 218 -7.90 17.60 6.40
CA GLU A 218 -6.91 16.75 7.07
C GLU A 218 -5.86 17.60 7.80
N GLN A 219 -5.42 17.15 8.96
CA GLN A 219 -4.42 17.81 9.80
C GLN A 219 -3.22 16.90 9.99
N VAL A 220 -2.04 17.34 9.55
CA VAL A 220 -0.79 16.57 9.66
C VAL A 220 0.35 17.49 10.04
N GLY A 221 0.99 17.25 11.19
CA GLY A 221 2.15 18.02 11.63
C GLY A 221 1.91 19.54 11.67
N GLY A 222 0.69 19.97 12.03
CA GLY A 222 0.28 21.38 12.04
C GLY A 222 -0.01 21.99 10.67
N ASN A 223 -0.06 21.20 9.60
CA ASN A 223 -0.52 21.62 8.27
C ASN A 223 -1.97 21.17 8.05
N SER A 224 -2.77 22.04 7.44
CA SER A 224 -4.17 21.78 7.09
C SER A 224 -4.33 21.57 5.58
N PHE A 225 -4.96 20.47 5.20
CA PHE A 225 -5.18 20.07 3.81
C PHE A 225 -6.68 19.98 3.55
N LYS A 226 -7.21 20.95 2.81
CA LYS A 226 -8.60 20.94 2.37
C LYS A 226 -8.71 20.26 1.00
N ILE A 227 -9.21 19.03 0.99
CA ILE A 227 -9.17 18.13 -0.18
C ILE A 227 -10.56 17.62 -0.55
N ALA A 228 -10.74 17.19 -1.79
CA ALA A 228 -11.95 16.49 -2.18
C ALA A 228 -12.05 15.12 -1.47
N PRO A 229 -13.25 14.65 -1.06
CA PRO A 229 -13.40 13.38 -0.34
C PRO A 229 -12.93 12.15 -1.14
N ASN A 230 -12.99 12.21 -2.48
CA ASN A 230 -12.51 11.17 -3.40
C ASN A 230 -11.07 11.42 -3.92
N ALA A 231 -10.41 12.49 -3.48
CA ALA A 231 -8.99 12.68 -3.79
C ALA A 231 -8.16 11.58 -3.13
N PHE A 232 -7.04 11.21 -3.77
CA PHE A 232 -6.10 10.28 -3.17
C PHE A 232 -5.58 10.84 -1.84
N TRP A 233 -5.73 10.05 -0.78
CA TRP A 233 -5.21 10.31 0.55
C TRP A 233 -4.85 8.99 1.20
N GLN A 234 -3.90 9.00 2.14
CA GLN A 234 -3.49 7.81 2.85
C GLN A 234 -4.71 7.21 3.59
N SER A 235 -5.03 5.95 3.27
CA SER A 235 -6.27 5.32 3.75
C SER A 235 -6.23 4.99 5.25
N HIS A 236 -5.06 4.93 5.86
CA HIS A 236 -4.90 4.66 7.28
C HIS A 236 -4.81 5.96 8.07
N LYS A 237 -5.62 6.11 9.13
CA LYS A 237 -5.72 7.38 9.90
C LYS A 237 -4.38 7.93 10.41
N ALA A 238 -3.47 7.07 10.82
CA ALA A 238 -2.14 7.47 11.29
C ALA A 238 -1.06 7.55 10.19
N ALA A 239 -1.31 7.03 8.98
CA ALA A 239 -0.31 6.96 7.93
C ALA A 239 0.30 8.31 7.54
N PRO A 240 -0.49 9.41 7.37
CA PRO A 240 0.10 10.70 7.03
C PRO A 240 1.14 11.17 8.03
N VAL A 241 0.88 10.98 9.34
CA VAL A 241 1.77 11.41 10.41
C VAL A 241 3.02 10.54 10.47
N GLU A 242 2.85 9.22 10.46
CA GLU A 242 3.98 8.28 10.57
C GLU A 242 4.91 8.36 9.35
N LEU A 243 4.36 8.45 8.15
CA LEU A 243 5.16 8.56 6.92
C LEU A 243 5.91 9.90 6.84
N VAL A 244 5.25 11.02 7.17
CA VAL A 244 5.93 12.32 7.22
C VAL A 244 7.06 12.27 8.25
N LYS A 245 6.81 11.74 9.45
CA LYS A 245 7.84 11.61 10.50
C LYS A 245 9.03 10.78 10.02
N ALA A 246 8.80 9.63 9.40
CA ALA A 246 9.86 8.77 8.88
C ALA A 246 10.68 9.45 7.77
N VAL A 247 10.01 10.07 6.81
CA VAL A 247 10.65 10.79 5.70
C VAL A 247 11.51 11.96 6.21
N MET A 248 10.96 12.78 7.11
CA MET A 248 11.65 13.95 7.65
C MET A 248 12.87 13.56 8.50
N ALA A 249 12.83 12.43 9.19
CA ALA A 249 13.96 11.92 9.97
C ALA A 249 15.16 11.50 9.10
N LEU A 250 14.92 11.14 7.83
CA LEU A 250 15.96 10.57 6.96
C LEU A 250 16.50 11.55 5.91
N LEU A 251 15.75 12.58 5.49
CA LEU A 251 16.09 13.45 4.36
C LEU A 251 17.33 14.34 4.54
N GLU A 252 17.74 14.67 5.78
CA GLU A 252 18.88 15.56 6.07
C GLU A 252 18.81 16.93 5.34
N ILE A 253 17.68 17.61 5.49
CA ILE A 253 17.37 18.84 4.77
C ILE A 253 18.29 20.00 5.18
N LYS A 254 18.85 20.70 4.19
CA LYS A 254 19.55 21.99 4.38
C LYS A 254 18.63 23.15 3.99
N LYS A 255 18.85 24.31 4.61
CA LYS A 255 18.01 25.50 4.48
C LYS A 255 17.83 26.03 3.04
N ASN A 256 18.76 25.74 2.14
CA ASN A 256 18.75 26.25 0.75
C ASN A 256 18.59 25.13 -0.28
N ASP A 257 18.07 23.97 0.13
CA ASP A 257 17.87 22.85 -0.77
C ASP A 257 16.73 23.09 -1.75
N HIS A 258 16.93 22.62 -2.99
CA HIS A 258 15.85 22.36 -3.93
C HIS A 258 15.43 20.90 -3.79
N ILE A 259 14.22 20.68 -3.27
CA ILE A 259 13.66 19.34 -3.03
C ILE A 259 12.59 19.04 -4.09
N CYS A 260 12.67 17.87 -4.72
CA CYS A 260 11.60 17.39 -5.59
C CYS A 260 10.71 16.39 -4.85
N ASP A 261 9.40 16.63 -4.84
CA ASP A 261 8.36 15.73 -4.35
C ASP A 261 7.65 15.14 -5.59
N LEU A 262 7.98 13.89 -5.92
CA LEU A 262 7.50 13.19 -7.11
C LEU A 262 6.30 12.32 -6.75
N TYR A 263 5.28 12.30 -7.62
CA TYR A 263 3.99 11.67 -7.32
C TYR A 263 3.36 12.31 -6.07
N SER A 264 3.46 13.64 -5.98
CA SER A 264 3.26 14.38 -4.74
C SER A 264 1.82 14.36 -4.22
N GLY A 265 0.85 13.92 -5.03
CA GLY A 265 -0.56 14.05 -4.74
C GLY A 265 -0.92 15.50 -4.40
N VAL A 266 -1.58 15.70 -3.26
CA VAL A 266 -1.96 17.03 -2.74
C VAL A 266 -0.81 17.77 -2.04
N GLY A 267 0.38 17.17 -1.96
CA GLY A 267 1.58 17.73 -1.34
C GLY A 267 1.71 17.48 0.16
N LEU A 268 1.34 16.28 0.62
CA LEU A 268 1.47 15.86 2.03
C LEU A 268 2.90 16.12 2.55
N PHE A 269 3.90 15.63 1.82
CA PHE A 269 5.30 15.79 2.21
C PHE A 269 5.81 17.20 1.95
N ALA A 270 5.51 17.79 0.78
CA ALA A 270 5.85 19.19 0.48
C ALA A 270 5.50 20.18 1.61
N ALA A 271 4.34 20.03 2.25
CA ALA A 271 3.93 20.89 3.36
C ALA A 271 4.82 20.74 4.62
N ALA A 272 5.41 19.56 4.84
CA ALA A 272 6.39 19.35 5.91
C ALA A 272 7.78 19.87 5.51
N LEU A 273 8.21 19.58 4.27
CA LEU A 273 9.49 20.03 3.71
C LEU A 273 9.64 21.55 3.75
N LEU A 274 8.57 22.29 3.46
CA LEU A 274 8.56 23.75 3.44
C LEU A 274 8.84 24.39 4.81
N LYS A 275 8.67 23.66 5.92
CA LYS A 275 9.00 24.16 7.25
C LYS A 275 10.51 24.13 7.53
N GLU A 276 11.22 23.26 6.82
CA GLU A 276 12.65 23.03 7.04
C GLU A 276 13.55 23.85 6.13
N VAL A 277 13.03 24.32 4.99
CA VAL A 277 13.76 25.21 4.08
C VAL A 277 13.55 26.68 4.45
N SER A 278 14.54 27.52 4.14
CA SER A 278 14.42 28.97 4.19
C SER A 278 13.75 29.53 2.94
N ASP A 279 13.60 30.85 2.84
CA ASP A 279 13.09 31.53 1.64
C ASP A 279 13.99 31.34 0.40
N LEU A 280 15.22 30.88 0.58
CA LEU A 280 16.15 30.54 -0.51
C LEU A 280 16.09 29.05 -0.92
N GLY A 281 15.44 28.20 -0.12
CA GLY A 281 15.16 26.82 -0.52
C GLY A 281 13.87 26.73 -1.34
N PHE A 282 13.68 25.61 -2.02
CA PHE A 282 12.62 25.50 -3.03
C PHE A 282 12.04 24.07 -3.09
N VAL A 283 10.72 23.93 -3.22
CA VAL A 283 10.07 22.63 -3.36
C VAL A 283 9.36 22.54 -4.71
N THR A 284 9.67 21.50 -5.48
CA THR A 284 8.97 21.20 -6.75
C THR A 284 8.15 19.94 -6.62
N LEU A 285 6.83 20.09 -6.73
CA LEU A 285 5.86 19.01 -6.77
C LEU A 285 5.64 18.58 -8.22
N ILE A 286 5.58 17.26 -8.47
CA ILE A 286 5.19 16.71 -9.75
C ILE A 286 4.07 15.70 -9.55
N GLU A 287 2.89 16.00 -10.12
CA GLU A 287 1.69 15.16 -9.99
C GLU A 287 0.89 15.16 -11.30
N SER A 288 0.34 14.00 -11.66
CA SER A 288 -0.46 13.79 -12.88
C SER A 288 -1.96 13.95 -12.66
N ASP A 289 -2.47 13.63 -11.47
CA ASP A 289 -3.89 13.70 -11.14
C ASP A 289 -4.37 15.15 -11.07
N LYS A 290 -5.42 15.45 -11.84
CA LYS A 290 -5.93 16.81 -11.99
C LYS A 290 -6.55 17.34 -10.70
N THR A 291 -7.23 16.47 -9.95
CA THR A 291 -7.92 16.83 -8.71
C THR A 291 -6.89 17.14 -7.63
N ALA A 292 -5.90 16.27 -7.46
CA ALA A 292 -4.81 16.44 -6.51
C ALA A 292 -3.98 17.70 -6.80
N VAL A 293 -3.67 17.98 -8.07
CA VAL A 293 -2.98 19.22 -8.46
C VAL A 293 -3.83 20.47 -8.17
N ALA A 294 -5.15 20.42 -8.39
CA ALA A 294 -6.03 21.53 -8.08
C ALA A 294 -6.12 21.78 -6.56
N ASP A 295 -6.15 20.73 -5.75
CA ASP A 295 -6.04 20.81 -4.29
C ASP A 295 -4.68 21.40 -3.87
N ALA A 296 -3.57 20.87 -4.39
CA ALA A 296 -2.21 21.35 -4.09
C ALA A 296 -2.03 22.84 -4.43
N ARG A 297 -2.50 23.29 -5.59
CA ARG A 297 -2.45 24.72 -5.98
C ARG A 297 -3.16 25.63 -4.98
N ARG A 298 -4.27 25.18 -4.38
CA ARG A 298 -4.97 25.92 -3.33
C ARG A 298 -4.19 25.91 -2.02
N ILE A 299 -3.66 24.76 -1.62
CA ILE A 299 -2.86 24.60 -0.38
C ILE A 299 -1.61 25.48 -0.41
N PHE A 300 -0.92 25.56 -1.55
CA PHE A 300 0.34 26.28 -1.71
C PHE A 300 0.20 27.64 -2.40
N ALA A 301 -1.02 28.19 -2.56
CA ALA A 301 -1.27 29.42 -3.33
C ALA A 301 -0.41 30.62 -2.87
N ASN A 302 -0.13 30.71 -1.57
CA ASN A 302 0.63 31.80 -0.96
C ASN A 302 2.12 31.46 -0.71
N LYS A 303 2.64 30.40 -1.34
CA LYS A 303 4.03 29.94 -1.18
C LYS A 303 4.84 30.27 -2.43
N GLN A 304 5.75 31.24 -2.31
CA GLN A 304 6.59 31.69 -3.42
C GLN A 304 7.72 30.70 -3.75
N ASN A 305 8.11 29.87 -2.79
CA ASN A 305 9.14 28.85 -2.91
C ASN A 305 8.61 27.45 -3.30
N VAL A 306 7.42 27.40 -3.93
CA VAL A 306 6.79 26.18 -4.41
C VAL A 306 6.52 26.26 -5.90
N LYS A 307 6.87 25.19 -6.63
CA LYS A 307 6.46 24.99 -8.02
C LYS A 307 5.69 23.69 -8.16
N ILE A 308 4.55 23.73 -8.83
CA ILE A 308 3.74 22.53 -9.11
C ILE A 308 3.76 22.28 -10.62
N LEU A 309 4.31 21.14 -11.02
CA LEU A 309 4.31 20.65 -12.40
C LEU A 309 3.25 19.58 -12.56
N GLN A 310 2.28 19.83 -13.44
CA GLN A 310 1.21 18.88 -13.70
C GLN A 310 1.59 17.96 -14.87
N GLY A 311 1.66 16.66 -14.63
CA GLY A 311 1.92 15.65 -15.66
C GLY A 311 2.64 14.42 -15.11
N LEU A 312 2.95 13.49 -16.01
CA LEU A 312 3.72 12.29 -15.64
C LEU A 312 5.13 12.67 -15.20
N VAL A 313 5.61 12.07 -14.11
CA VAL A 313 6.96 12.31 -13.57
C VAL A 313 8.04 12.17 -14.65
N ALA A 314 7.97 11.09 -15.44
CA ALA A 314 8.93 10.84 -16.53
C ALA A 314 8.98 11.96 -17.60
N GLN A 315 7.91 12.74 -17.76
CA GLN A 315 7.81 13.84 -18.72
C GLN A 315 8.19 15.19 -18.10
N GLN A 316 7.84 15.42 -16.82
CA GLN A 316 8.02 16.71 -16.16
C GLN A 316 9.38 16.85 -15.47
N LEU A 317 9.93 15.75 -14.94
CA LEU A 317 11.20 15.77 -14.22
C LEU A 317 12.37 16.34 -15.06
N PRO A 318 12.51 16.05 -16.37
CA PRO A 318 13.56 16.67 -17.20
C PRO A 318 13.51 18.20 -17.33
N ILE A 319 12.39 18.84 -16.97
CA ILE A 319 12.23 20.30 -17.00
C ILE A 319 12.83 20.95 -15.75
N VAL A 320 13.00 20.18 -14.68
CA VAL A 320 13.63 20.62 -13.43
C VAL A 320 15.12 20.83 -13.67
N LYS A 321 15.69 21.92 -13.13
CA LYS A 321 17.10 22.29 -13.37
C LYS A 321 18.07 21.72 -12.33
N ARG A 322 17.57 21.49 -11.11
CA ARG A 322 18.36 21.08 -9.95
C ARG A 322 17.44 20.32 -8.98
N ALA A 323 18.00 19.32 -8.31
CA ALA A 323 17.38 18.67 -7.17
C ALA A 323 18.50 18.23 -6.22
N ASP A 324 18.55 18.83 -5.02
CA ASP A 324 19.49 18.44 -3.97
C ASP A 324 19.02 17.17 -3.25
N LEU A 325 17.71 17.03 -3.12
CA LEU A 325 17.01 15.92 -2.50
C LEU A 325 15.81 15.53 -3.36
N ILE A 326 15.51 14.23 -3.43
CA ILE A 326 14.33 13.73 -4.13
C ILE A 326 13.54 12.84 -3.18
N LEU A 327 12.23 13.09 -3.10
CA LEU A 327 11.26 12.24 -2.44
C LEU A 327 10.30 11.71 -3.51
N LEU A 328 9.92 10.44 -3.42
CA LEU A 328 8.95 9.84 -4.32
C LEU A 328 8.02 8.87 -3.57
N ASP A 329 6.74 8.92 -3.92
CA ASP A 329 5.69 8.00 -3.47
C ASP A 329 4.93 7.43 -4.70
N PRO A 330 5.59 6.61 -5.54
CA PRO A 330 5.02 6.16 -6.80
C PRO A 330 3.86 5.16 -6.61
N PRO A 331 3.06 4.94 -7.67
CA PRO A 331 2.06 3.87 -7.67
C PRO A 331 2.70 2.48 -7.50
N ARG A 332 1.88 1.44 -7.30
CA ARG A 332 2.31 0.03 -7.12
C ARG A 332 3.25 -0.51 -8.21
N THR A 333 3.27 0.09 -9.39
CA THR A 333 4.22 -0.28 -10.45
C THR A 333 5.66 0.16 -10.15
N GLY A 334 5.87 1.04 -9.19
CA GLY A 334 7.13 1.75 -8.91
C GLY A 334 7.34 2.94 -9.85
N ALA A 335 8.47 3.63 -9.65
CA ALA A 335 8.92 4.73 -10.50
C ALA A 335 9.46 4.23 -11.84
N GLY A 336 10.09 3.05 -11.83
CA GLY A 336 10.65 2.41 -13.02
C GLY A 336 11.97 3.02 -13.48
N GLU A 337 12.67 2.26 -14.34
CA GLU A 337 14.06 2.53 -14.72
C GLU A 337 14.28 3.91 -15.35
N VAL A 338 13.34 4.37 -16.18
CA VAL A 338 13.43 5.68 -16.84
C VAL A 338 13.48 6.81 -15.81
N VAL A 339 12.58 6.79 -14.83
CA VAL A 339 12.51 7.83 -13.79
C VAL A 339 13.72 7.73 -12.88
N VAL A 340 14.13 6.51 -12.46
CA VAL A 340 15.34 6.30 -11.67
C VAL A 340 16.57 6.92 -12.33
N LYS A 341 16.79 6.64 -13.62
CA LYS A 341 17.91 7.21 -14.38
C LYS A 341 17.81 8.73 -14.54
N GLN A 342 16.61 9.30 -14.59
CA GLN A 342 16.42 10.75 -14.59
C GLN A 342 16.76 11.38 -13.23
N MET A 343 16.32 10.77 -12.12
CA MET A 343 16.62 11.23 -10.76
C MET A 343 18.12 11.30 -10.49
N VAL A 344 18.85 10.24 -10.87
CA VAL A 344 20.30 10.15 -10.63
C VAL A 344 21.10 11.21 -11.39
N LYS A 345 20.61 11.71 -12.54
CA LYS A 345 21.30 12.77 -13.32
C LYS A 345 21.43 14.08 -12.55
N PHE A 346 20.57 14.34 -11.57
CA PHE A 346 20.70 15.52 -10.72
C PHE A 346 21.83 15.39 -9.69
N GLY A 347 22.34 14.18 -9.46
CA GLY A 347 23.26 13.87 -8.37
C GLY A 347 22.71 14.25 -6.99
N PRO A 348 21.43 13.96 -6.66
CA PRO A 348 20.87 14.33 -5.36
C PRO A 348 21.67 13.67 -4.24
N ARG A 349 21.88 14.40 -3.14
CA ARG A 349 22.60 13.87 -1.97
C ARG A 349 21.84 12.74 -1.30
N LYS A 350 20.51 12.75 -1.42
CA LYS A 350 19.65 11.70 -0.90
C LYS A 350 18.37 11.55 -1.72
N ILE A 351 17.93 10.30 -1.86
CA ILE A 351 16.64 9.92 -2.46
C ILE A 351 15.85 9.16 -1.39
N LEU A 352 14.65 9.62 -1.07
CA LEU A 352 13.71 8.92 -0.20
C LEU A 352 12.58 8.33 -1.02
N TYR A 353 12.33 7.05 -0.83
CA TYR A 353 11.33 6.29 -1.58
C TYR A 353 10.30 5.74 -0.59
N VAL A 354 9.05 6.18 -0.71
CA VAL A 354 7.87 5.62 -0.04
C VAL A 354 7.20 4.64 -1.00
N ALA A 355 6.93 3.41 -0.57
CA ALA A 355 6.44 2.37 -1.47
C ALA A 355 5.45 1.41 -0.80
N CYS A 356 4.30 1.25 -1.45
CA CYS A 356 3.27 0.28 -1.07
C CYS A 356 3.42 -1.11 -1.72
N ASP A 357 4.44 -1.29 -2.59
CA ASP A 357 4.78 -2.56 -3.23
C ASP A 357 6.29 -2.87 -3.08
N PRO A 358 6.68 -3.88 -2.28
CA PRO A 358 8.09 -4.17 -2.02
C PRO A 358 8.82 -4.76 -3.22
N ALA A 359 8.13 -5.40 -4.17
CA ALA A 359 8.76 -5.96 -5.36
C ALA A 359 9.18 -4.86 -6.33
N ALA A 360 8.31 -3.87 -6.55
CA ALA A 360 8.61 -2.67 -7.32
C ALA A 360 9.73 -1.85 -6.67
N LEU A 361 9.67 -1.64 -5.35
CA LEU A 361 10.74 -0.97 -4.61
C LEU A 361 12.08 -1.70 -4.78
N ALA A 362 12.11 -3.03 -4.60
CA ALA A 362 13.35 -3.81 -4.75
C ALA A 362 13.94 -3.69 -6.17
N ARG A 363 13.11 -3.74 -7.21
CA ARG A 363 13.55 -3.58 -8.61
C ARG A 363 14.12 -2.18 -8.87
N ASP A 364 13.48 -1.14 -8.36
CA ASP A 364 13.94 0.23 -8.53
C ASP A 364 15.21 0.48 -7.69
N ALA A 365 15.32 -0.12 -6.49
CA ALA A 365 16.51 -0.12 -5.65
C ALA A 365 17.73 -0.76 -6.36
N LYS A 366 17.51 -1.87 -7.09
CA LYS A 366 18.55 -2.44 -7.95
C LYS A 366 19.03 -1.45 -9.01
N THR A 367 18.09 -0.75 -9.65
CA THR A 367 18.42 0.23 -10.69
C THR A 367 19.20 1.42 -10.10
N LEU A 368 18.84 1.86 -8.88
CA LEU A 368 19.58 2.86 -8.12
C LEU A 368 21.01 2.38 -7.81
N ALA A 369 21.18 1.15 -7.35
CA ALA A 369 22.48 0.52 -7.11
C ALA A 369 23.36 0.49 -8.35
N GLU A 370 22.82 0.03 -9.49
CA GLU A 370 23.50 0.05 -10.79
C GLU A 370 23.83 1.47 -11.27
N SER A 371 23.11 2.48 -10.76
CA SER A 371 23.32 3.90 -11.07
C SER A 371 24.18 4.63 -10.02
N GLY A 372 24.81 3.92 -9.09
CA GLY A 372 25.76 4.48 -8.12
C GLY A 372 25.14 5.00 -6.82
N TYR A 373 23.95 4.54 -6.45
CA TYR A 373 23.31 4.83 -5.17
C TYR A 373 23.19 3.58 -4.31
N LYS A 374 23.56 3.66 -3.03
CA LYS A 374 23.37 2.55 -2.08
C LYS A 374 22.10 2.73 -1.26
N LEU A 375 21.51 1.63 -0.83
CA LEU A 375 20.46 1.61 0.18
C LEU A 375 21.12 1.86 1.56
N ASP A 376 20.75 2.96 2.21
CA ASP A 376 21.27 3.29 3.55
C ASP A 376 20.36 2.77 4.66
N HIS A 377 19.05 2.83 4.43
CA HIS A 377 18.03 2.51 5.41
C HIS A 377 16.76 2.03 4.72
N ILE A 378 16.06 1.11 5.35
CA ILE A 378 14.68 0.75 5.02
C ILE A 378 13.91 0.44 6.31
N GLN A 379 12.74 1.02 6.42
CA GLN A 379 11.77 0.76 7.48
C GLN A 379 10.45 0.34 6.84
N ALA A 380 9.81 -0.68 7.39
CA ALA A 380 8.48 -1.09 6.97
C ALA A 380 7.43 -0.67 8.02
N PHE A 381 6.21 -0.42 7.56
CA PHE A 381 5.08 0.01 8.38
C PHE A 381 3.86 -0.87 8.09
N ASP A 382 3.19 -1.29 9.17
CA ASP A 382 1.95 -2.04 9.09
C ASP A 382 0.76 -1.08 8.95
N LEU A 383 0.69 -0.36 7.81
CA LEU A 383 -0.40 0.59 7.50
C LEU A 383 -1.66 -0.08 6.96
N PHE A 384 -1.60 -1.39 6.69
CA PHE A 384 -2.71 -2.17 6.18
C PHE A 384 -2.79 -3.51 6.92
N PRO A 385 -2.96 -3.49 8.25
CA PRO A 385 -3.08 -4.72 9.03
C PRO A 385 -4.31 -5.51 8.55
N MET A 386 -4.30 -6.83 8.79
CA MET A 386 -5.27 -7.80 8.25
C MET A 386 -5.19 -8.03 6.74
N THR A 387 -4.32 -7.31 6.02
CA THR A 387 -4.10 -7.45 4.58
C THR A 387 -2.64 -7.82 4.28
N GLN A 388 -2.40 -8.27 3.05
CA GLN A 388 -1.05 -8.51 2.55
C GLN A 388 -0.21 -7.26 2.30
N HIS A 389 -0.81 -6.06 2.30
CA HIS A 389 -0.13 -4.84 1.88
C HIS A 389 0.91 -4.39 2.91
N ILE A 390 2.00 -3.84 2.38
CA ILE A 390 3.18 -3.43 3.13
C ILE A 390 3.54 -2.04 2.65
N GLU A 391 3.79 -1.11 3.58
CA GLU A 391 4.36 0.19 3.25
C GLU A 391 5.84 0.20 3.68
N CYS A 392 6.72 0.71 2.82
CA CYS A 392 8.15 0.85 3.10
C CYS A 392 8.59 2.30 2.89
N VAL A 393 9.50 2.78 3.74
CA VAL A 393 10.27 4.00 3.51
C VAL A 393 11.74 3.61 3.42
N ALA A 394 12.37 3.88 2.28
CA ALA A 394 13.77 3.56 2.01
C ALA A 394 14.55 4.82 1.65
N SER A 395 15.77 4.96 2.18
CA SER A 395 16.67 6.06 1.85
C SER A 395 17.89 5.56 1.08
N PHE A 396 18.27 6.32 0.07
CA PHE A 396 19.43 6.04 -0.77
C PHE A 396 20.34 7.24 -0.86
N SER A 397 21.65 7.01 -0.83
CA SER A 397 22.68 8.03 -1.01
C SER A 397 23.68 7.60 -2.08
N PRO A 398 24.40 8.55 -2.71
CA PRO A 398 25.47 8.22 -3.62
C PRO A 398 26.52 7.33 -2.93
N VAL A 399 27.01 6.32 -3.64
CA VAL A 399 28.22 5.61 -3.21
C VAL A 399 29.37 6.60 -3.28
N THR A 400 29.89 7.02 -2.13
CA THR A 400 31.13 7.79 -2.04
C THR A 400 32.23 7.02 -2.74
N ARG A 401 32.78 7.60 -3.81
CA ARG A 401 33.96 7.08 -4.51
C ARG A 401 35.22 7.26 -3.68
#